data_AF-A0AAJ2G324-F1
#
_entry.id   AF-A0AAJ2G324-F1
#
_cell.length_a   1.000
_cell.length_b   1.000
_cell.length_c   1.000
_cell.angle_alpha   90.00
_cell.angle_beta   90.00
_cell.angle_gamma   90.00
#
_symmetry.space_group_name_H-M   'P 1'
#
loop_
_entity.id
_entity.type
_entity.pdbx_description
1 polymer ?
#
loop_
_entity_poly.entity_id
_entity_poly.type
_entity_poly.pdbx_seq_one_letter_code
_entity_poly.pdbx_strand_id
1 'polypeptide(L)' 'MLARKRRKLTTIQVSERGGIDRTTLYHIEKGNPRVSIGAYFNVLRVLNLNEDFLKLAADDELGRKLQDLKLLGKSSE' A
#
# COMPACT_ATOMS: atom_id res chain seq x y z
N MET A 1 0.53 13.25 6.89
CA MET A 1 0.50 12.84 5.47
C MET A 1 -0.10 13.95 4.60
N LEU A 2 0.56 14.32 3.50
CA LEU A 2 0.12 15.45 2.64
C LEU A 2 -1.17 15.14 1.86
N ALA A 3 -1.35 13.88 1.44
CA ALA A 3 -2.54 13.41 0.71
C ALA A 3 -3.85 13.65 1.47
N ARG A 4 -3.85 13.48 2.80
CA ARG A 4 -5.01 13.75 3.66
C ARG A 4 -5.35 15.24 3.73
N LYS A 5 -4.34 16.09 3.94
CA LYS A 5 -4.51 17.56 4.01
C LYS A 5 -5.07 18.13 2.71
N ARG A 6 -4.57 17.66 1.55
CA ARG A 6 -5.07 18.06 0.22
C ARG A 6 -6.56 17.78 0.03
N ARG A 7 -7.07 16.71 0.65
CA ARG A 7 -8.49 16.30 0.62
C ARG A 7 -9.34 16.92 1.73
N LYS A 8 -8.77 17.82 2.54
CA LYS A 8 -9.43 18.48 3.69
C LYS A 8 -10.03 17.49 4.70
N LEU A 9 -9.43 16.31 4.84
CA LEU A 9 -9.88 15.28 5.79
C LEU A 9 -9.21 15.45 7.16
N THR A 10 -10.01 15.35 8.22
CA THR A 10 -9.48 15.35 9.59
C THR A 10 -8.81 14.02 9.92
N THR A 11 -7.95 14.02 10.93
CA THR A 11 -7.34 12.79 11.44
C THR A 11 -8.40 11.79 11.91
N ILE A 12 -9.47 12.28 12.54
CA ILE A 12 -10.59 11.47 13.04
C ILE A 12 -11.32 10.78 11.87
N GLN A 13 -11.68 11.53 10.84
CA GLN A 13 -12.38 10.99 9.67
C GLN A 13 -11.59 9.88 8.98
N VAL A 14 -10.27 10.02 8.86
CA VAL A 14 -9.44 9.00 8.22
C VAL A 14 -9.24 7.79 9.12
N SER A 15 -9.01 7.99 10.42
CA SER A 15 -8.83 6.88 11.36
C SER A 15 -10.08 6.02 11.46
N GLU A 16 -11.26 6.63 11.54
CA GLU A 16 -12.56 5.94 11.61
C GLU A 16 -12.84 5.15 10.32
N ARG A 17 -12.72 5.79 9.15
CA ARG A 17 -12.93 5.12 7.85
C ARG A 17 -11.89 4.03 7.57
N GLY A 18 -10.70 4.17 8.15
CA GLY A 18 -9.60 3.21 8.04
C GLY A 18 -9.69 2.05 9.03
N GLY A 19 -10.61 2.11 10.01
CA GLY A 19 -10.73 1.10 11.06
C GLY A 19 -9.49 1.03 11.96
N ILE A 20 -8.81 2.15 12.18
CA ILE A 20 -7.58 2.23 12.98
C ILE A 20 -7.71 3.32 14.03
N ASP A 21 -6.91 3.23 15.09
CA ASP A 21 -6.82 4.30 16.06
C ASP A 21 -6.02 5.51 15.52
N ARG A 22 -6.19 6.66 16.16
CA ARG A 22 -5.53 7.92 15.76
C ARG A 22 -4.00 7.88 15.90
N THR A 23 -3.48 7.11 16.86
CA THR A 23 -2.05 6.90 17.10
C THR A 23 -1.44 6.06 15.98
N THR A 24 -2.12 5.00 15.54
CA THR A 24 -1.73 4.22 14.36
C THR A 24 -1.72 5.10 13.11
N LEU A 25 -2.75 5.92 12.90
CA LEU A 25 -2.75 6.89 11.79
C LEU A 25 -1.57 7.86 11.90
N TYR A 26 -1.25 8.38 13.10
CA TYR A 26 -0.07 9.23 13.31
C TYR A 26 1.24 8.54 12.91
N HIS A 27 1.42 7.28 13.29
CA HIS A 27 2.60 6.49 12.91
C HIS A 27 2.68 6.25 11.40
N ILE A 28 1.55 5.98 10.74
CA ILE A 28 1.45 5.90 9.28
C ILE A 28 1.84 7.23 8.64
N GLU A 29 1.33 8.35 9.16
CA GLU A 29 1.66 9.68 8.65
C GLU A 29 3.13 10.06 8.79
N LYS A 30 3.85 9.40 9.73
CA LYS A 30 5.29 9.52 9.95
C LYS A 30 6.12 8.50 9.18
N GLY A 31 5.49 7.55 8.48
CA GLY A 31 6.20 6.51 7.73
C GLY A 31 6.85 5.46 8.62
N ASN A 32 6.29 5.18 9.80
CA ASN A 32 6.82 4.15 10.69
C ASN A 32 6.71 2.76 10.03
N PRO A 33 7.84 2.05 9.77
CA PRO A 33 7.83 0.75 9.11
C PRO A 33 7.28 -0.39 9.99
N ARG A 34 7.13 -0.16 11.31
CA ARG A 34 6.57 -1.16 12.23
C ARG A 34 5.05 -1.31 12.12
N VAL A 35 4.36 -0.34 11.50
CA VAL A 35 2.91 -0.45 11.28
C VAL A 35 2.64 -1.48 10.19
N SER A 36 1.62 -2.31 10.39
CA SER A 36 1.28 -3.36 9.43
C SER A 36 0.97 -2.80 8.04
N ILE A 37 1.38 -3.54 7.01
CA ILE A 37 1.12 -3.16 5.61
C ILE A 37 -0.38 -3.03 5.33
N GLY A 38 -1.21 -3.86 5.97
CA GLY A 38 -2.67 -3.78 5.86
C GLY A 38 -3.24 -2.46 6.39
N ALA A 39 -2.69 -1.91 7.47
CA ALA A 39 -3.11 -0.61 7.99
C ALA A 39 -2.73 0.54 7.04
N TYR A 40 -1.52 0.50 6.46
CA TYR A 40 -1.13 1.42 5.38
C TYR A 40 -2.09 1.34 4.20
N PHE A 41 -2.40 0.13 3.75
CA PHE A 41 -3.29 -0.10 2.60
C PHE A 41 -4.71 0.42 2.87
N ASN A 42 -5.26 0.19 4.06
CA ASN A 42 -6.57 0.73 4.46
C ASN A 42 -6.59 2.26 4.43
N VAL A 43 -5.53 2.93 4.92
CA VAL A 43 -5.44 4.39 4.83
C VAL A 43 -5.35 4.88 3.38
N LEU A 44 -4.58 4.19 2.53
CA LEU A 44 -4.53 4.51 1.09
C LEU A 44 -5.90 4.34 0.43
N ARG A 45 -6.63 3.26 0.75
CA ARG A 45 -8.00 3.03 0.28
C ARG A 45 -8.94 4.18 0.67
N VAL A 46 -8.90 4.64 1.92
CA VAL A 46 -9.71 5.78 2.39
C VAL A 46 -9.40 7.07 1.63
N LEU A 47 -8.17 7.21 1.14
CA LEU A 47 -7.72 8.36 0.35
C LEU A 47 -7.92 8.16 -1.17
N ASN A 48 -8.51 7.05 -1.62
CA ASN A 48 -8.59 6.64 -3.03
C ASN A 48 -7.21 6.61 -3.72
N LEU A 49 -6.20 6.05 -3.02
CA LEU A 49 -4.83 5.87 -3.51
C LEU A 49 -4.41 4.39 -3.54
N ASN A 50 -5.35 3.47 -3.33
CA ASN A 50 -5.08 2.03 -3.34
C ASN A 50 -4.62 1.53 -4.72
N GLU A 51 -5.13 2.10 -5.81
CA GLU A 51 -4.74 1.71 -7.18
C GLU A 51 -3.27 2.04 -7.48
N ASP A 52 -2.70 3.05 -6.83
CA ASP A 52 -1.28 3.37 -6.99
C ASP A 52 -0.38 2.25 -6.46
N PHE A 53 -0.88 1.40 -5.56
CA PHE A 53 -0.15 0.22 -5.09
C PHE A 53 0.12 -0.79 -6.21
N LEU A 54 -0.77 -0.89 -7.20
CA LEU A 54 -0.59 -1.76 -8.36
C LEU A 54 0.55 -1.30 -9.28
N LYS A 55 0.90 -0.01 -9.22
CA LYS A 55 1.97 0.57 -10.04
C LYS A 55 3.38 0.20 -9.54
N LEU A 56 3.52 -0.29 -8.31
CA LEU A 56 4.83 -0.51 -7.67
C LEU A 56 5.73 -1.50 -8.44
N ALA A 57 5.13 -2.41 -9.21
CA ALA A 57 5.84 -3.41 -10.01
C ALA A 57 5.27 -3.54 -11.44
N ALA A 58 4.49 -2.57 -11.91
CA ALA A 58 3.82 -2.67 -13.21
C ALA A 58 4.84 -2.85 -14.36
N ASP A 59 5.96 -2.12 -14.30
CA ASP A 59 6.96 -2.07 -15.37
C ASP A 59 7.97 -3.24 -15.38
N ASP A 60 7.87 -4.20 -14.44
CA ASP A 60 8.78 -5.36 -14.37
C ASP A 60 8.36 -6.52 -15.29
N GLU A 61 8.00 -6.24 -16.54
CA GLU A 61 7.58 -7.29 -17.48
C GLU A 61 8.69 -8.29 -17.80
N LEU A 62 9.93 -7.81 -17.99
CA LEU A 62 11.07 -8.66 -18.32
C LEU A 62 11.46 -9.54 -17.12
N GLY A 63 11.51 -8.98 -15.90
CA GLY A 63 11.79 -9.73 -14.69
C GLY A 63 10.75 -10.84 -14.47
N ARG A 64 9.46 -10.54 -14.67
CA ARG A 64 8.39 -11.55 -14.64
C ARG A 64 8.61 -12.66 -15.68
N LYS A 65 8.85 -12.32 -16.95
CA LYS A 65 9.09 -13.31 -18.01
C LYS A 65 10.29 -14.23 -17.70
N LEU A 66 11.39 -13.68 -17.19
CA LEU A 66 12.57 -14.45 -16.80
C LEU A 66 12.28 -15.38 -15.60
N GLN A 67 11.52 -14.91 -14.62
CA GLN A 67 11.09 -15.73 -13.47
C GLN A 67 10.17 -16.87 -13.92
N ASP A 68 9.20 -16.59 -14.79
CA ASP A 68 8.25 -17.57 -15.32
C ASP A 68 8.97 -18.67 -16.11
N LEU A 69 9.91 -18.31 -16.99
CA LEU A 69 10.74 -19.28 -17.72
C LEU A 69 11.52 -20.22 -16.78
N LYS A 70 12.05 -19.68 -15.68
CA LYS A 70 12.79 -20.47 -14.68
C LYS A 70 11.87 -21.41 -13.88
N LEU A 71 10.63 -21.00 -13.61
CA LEU A 71 9.65 -21.83 -12.92
C LEU A 71 9.13 -22.96 -13.81
N LEU A 72 8.80 -22.65 -15.07
CA LEU A 72 8.35 -23.64 -16.07
C LEU A 72 9.43 -24.65 -16.44
N GLY A 73 10.70 -24.21 -16.52
CA GLY A 73 11.83 -25.10 -16.79
C GLY A 73 12.16 -26.09 -15.67
N LYS A 74 11.69 -25.84 -14.44
CA LYS A 74 11.90 -26.72 -13.27
C LYS A 74 10.81 -27.78 -13.07
N SER A 75 9.68 -27.67 -13.76
CA SER A 75 8.57 -28.64 -13.65
C SER A 75 8.74 -29.86 -14.58
N SER A 76 9.83 -29.93 -15.34
CA SER A 76 10.13 -31.01 -16.30
C SER A 76 11.22 -31.98 -15.81
N GLU A 77 11.56 -31.96 -14.51
CA GLU A 77 12.45 -32.92 -13.85
C GLU A 77 11.69 -33.80 -12.85
#